data_AF-A0A3D0S6Z7-F1
#
_entry.id   AF-A0A3D0S6Z7-F1
#
_cell.length_a   1.000
_cell.length_b   1.000
_cell.length_c   1.000
_cell.angle_alpha   90.00
_cell.angle_beta   90.00
_cell.angle_gamma   90.00
#
_symmetry.space_group_name_H-M   'P 1'
#
loop_
_entity.id
_entity.type
_entity.pdbx_description
1 polymer ?
#
loop_
_entity_poly.entity_id
_entity_poly.type
_entity_poly.pdbx_seq_one_letter_code
_entity_poly.pdbx_strand_id
1 'polypeptide(L)' 'GLKDPKRPGGSFIFAGPSGVGKTWLSKTLAEFLFGDEDALIQLDMSEY' A
#
# COMPACT_ATOMS: atom_id res chain seq x y z
N GLY A 1 1.06 24.37 7.43
CA GLY A 1 0.75 23.53 6.27
C GLY A 1 0.18 22.24 6.77
N LEU A 2 -1.15 22.21 6.94
CA LEU A 2 -1.88 21.06 7.48
C LEU A 2 -2.38 20.25 6.29
N LYS A 3 -2.03 18.96 6.28
CA LYS A 3 -2.53 17.97 5.33
C LYS A 3 -4.06 18.02 5.31
N ASP A 4 -4.65 18.06 4.12
CA ASP A 4 -6.10 18.03 3.95
C ASP A 4 -6.66 16.73 4.57
N PRO A 5 -7.54 16.79 5.58
CA PRO A 5 -8.13 15.61 6.21
C PRO A 5 -8.99 14.78 5.25
N LYS A 6 -9.38 15.33 4.10
CA LYS A 6 -10.11 14.61 3.05
C LYS A 6 -9.21 13.79 2.12
N ARG A 7 -7.88 13.90 2.25
CA ARG A 7 -6.92 13.18 1.41
C ARG A 7 -6.28 12.01 2.16
N PRO A 8 -6.01 10.90 1.45
CA PRO A 8 -5.41 9.73 2.08
C PRO A 8 -4.01 10.02 2.67
N GLY A 9 -3.62 9.15 3.60
CA GLY A 9 -2.32 9.13 4.27
C GLY A 9 -1.13 9.25 3.31
N GLY A 10 -1.21 8.50 2.22
CA GLY A 10 -0.35 8.51 1.06
C GLY A 10 -1.07 7.82 -0.09
N SER A 11 -0.67 8.10 -1.32
CA SER A 11 -1.18 7.42 -2.50
C SER A 11 0.02 7.09 -3.38
N PHE A 12 0.13 5.81 -3.72
CA PHE A 12 1.29 5.26 -4.42
C PHE A 12 0.82 4.41 -5.59
N ILE A 13 1.61 4.39 -6.65
CA ILE A 13 1.45 3.45 -7.77
C ILE A 13 2.78 2.74 -7.94
N PHE A 14 2.76 1.41 -7.86
CA PHE A 14 3.93 0.57 -8.09
C PHE A 14 3.82 -0.08 -9.47
N ALA A 15 4.63 0.38 -10.43
CA ALA A 15 4.67 -0.16 -11.79
C ALA A 15 5.99 -0.91 -12.03
N GLY A 16 5.92 -2.10 -12.64
CA GLY A 16 7.08 -2.91 -12.99
C GLY A 16 6.74 -4.39 -13.18
N PRO A 17 7.69 -5.21 -13.65
CA PRO A 17 7.49 -6.66 -13.88
C PRO A 17 7.08 -7.43 -12.62
N SER A 18 6.51 -8.62 -12.79
CA SER A 18 6.25 -9.52 -11.66
C SER A 18 7.54 -9.94 -10.96
N GLY A 19 7.48 -10.16 -9.64
CA GLY A 19 8.65 -10.59 -8.85
C GLY A 19 9.58 -9.47 -8.36
N VAL A 20 9.40 -8.20 -8.77
CA VAL A 20 10.27 -7.08 -8.35
C VAL A 20 10.01 -6.54 -6.93
N GLY A 21 9.16 -7.21 -6.14
CA GLY A 21 8.92 -6.85 -4.73
C GLY A 21 7.79 -5.87 -4.45
N LYS A 22 6.92 -5.55 -5.42
CA LYS A 22 5.78 -4.61 -5.24
C LYS A 22 4.89 -5.00 -4.05
N THR A 23 4.50 -6.26 -3.94
CA THR A 23 3.66 -6.78 -2.86
C THR A 23 4.38 -6.73 -1.50
N TRP A 24 5.68 -7.02 -1.48
CA TRP A 24 6.49 -6.98 -0.27
C TRP A 24 6.56 -5.56 0.29
N LEU A 25 6.75 -4.56 -0.58
CA LEU A 25 6.76 -3.16 -0.18
C LEU A 25 5.45 -2.72 0.46
N SER A 26 4.30 -3.16 -0.06
CA SER A 26 2.99 -2.85 0.54
C SER A 26 2.84 -3.44 1.94
N LYS A 27 3.30 -4.68 2.16
CA LYS A 27 3.31 -5.36 3.47
C LYS A 27 4.20 -4.65 4.48
N THR A 28 5.44 -4.32 4.08
CA THR A 28 6.38 -3.58 4.92
C THR A 28 5.86 -2.17 5.26
N LEU A 29 5.14 -1.53 4.34
CA LEU A 29 4.53 -0.24 4.60
C LEU A 29 3.40 -0.33 5.63
N ALA A 30 2.60 -1.40 5.60
CA ALA A 30 1.56 -1.65 6.60
C ALA A 30 2.16 -1.82 8.00
N GLU A 31 3.18 -2.68 8.13
CA GLU A 31 3.94 -2.86 9.37
C GLU A 31 4.56 -1.54 9.86
N PHE A 32 5.19 -0.77 8.98
CA PHE A 32 5.83 0.49 9.37
C PHE A 32 4.84 1.57 9.82
N LEU A 33 3.68 1.67 9.17
CA LEU A 33 2.69 2.72 9.46
C LEU A 33 1.72 2.34 10.59
N PHE A 34 1.39 1.06 10.73
CA PHE A 34 0.34 0.57 11.62
C PHE A 34 0.82 -0.44 12.66
N GLY A 35 2.07 -0.90 12.58
CA GLY A 35 2.63 -1.91 13.50
C GLY A 35 2.09 -3.31 13.31
N ASP A 36 1.41 -3.55 12.18
CA ASP A 36 0.79 -4.83 11.84
C ASP A 36 0.74 -5.01 10.32
N GLU A 37 1.44 -6.02 9.80
CA GLU A 37 1.39 -6.42 8.39
C GLU A 37 -0.03 -6.83 7.94
N ASP A 38 -0.84 -7.41 8.84
CA ASP A 38 -2.20 -7.88 8.54
C ASP A 38 -3.21 -6.72 8.46
N ALA A 39 -2.80 -5.49 8.79
CA ALA A 39 -3.59 -4.29 8.52
C ALA A 39 -3.72 -3.97 7.02
N LEU A 40 -2.97 -4.66 6.15
CA LEU A 40 -3.06 -4.51 4.70
C LEU A 40 -4.33 -5.16 4.13
N ILE A 41 -5.25 -4.35 3.60
CA ILE A 41 -6.38 -4.85 2.81
C ILE A 41 -5.91 -5.12 1.38
N GLN A 42 -5.82 -6.40 1.00
CA GLN A 42 -5.45 -6.83 -0.34
C GLN A 42 -6.69 -7.03 -1.22
N LEU A 43 -6.73 -6.35 -2.37
CA LEU A 43 -7.76 -6.50 -3.38
C LEU A 43 -7.14 -7.10 -4.65
N ASP A 44 -7.66 -8.22 -5.12
CA ASP A 44 -7.29 -8.77 -6.43
C ASP A 44 -8.12 -8.08 -7.52
N MET A 45 -7.44 -7.32 -8.37
CA MET A 45 -8.05 -6.61 -9.50
C MET A 45 -7.99 -7.43 -10.79
N SER A 46 -7.57 -8.69 -10.77
CA SER A 46 -7.47 -9.51 -11.98
C SER A 46 -8.84 -9.93 -12.53
N GLU A 47 -9.85 -10.01 -11.66
CA GLU A 47 -11.23 -10.40 -12.00
C GLU A 47 -12.19 -9.20 -12.12
N TYR A 48 -11.68 -7.98 -12.00
CA TYR A 48 -12.43 -6.72 -12.15
C TYR A 48 -11.98 -5.95 -13.39
#